data_AF-A0A1B9JK22-F1
#
_entry.id   AF-A0A1B9JK22-F1
#
_cell.length_a   1.000
_cell.length_b   1.000
_cell.length_c   1.000
_cell.angle_alpha   90.00
_cell.angle_beta   90.00
_cell.angle_gamma   90.00
#
_symmetry.space_group_name_H-M   'P 1'
#
loop_
_entity.id
_entity.type
_entity.pdbx_description
1 polymer ?
#
loop_
_entity_poly.entity_id
_entity_poly.type
_entity_poly.pdbx_seq_one_letter_code
_entity_poly.pdbx_strand_id
1 'polypeptide(L)'
;MQIGDIIFQSQNEESEFNKAITHSGSLPSSNDIINQISHVGLYIGNDLVIEATQKHGVIKQPLKSFLDSAQYNVVATIGNKTIIKNALIRVQDCLGLPYNHSFRSDAKGFYCSQLITYAFKYESGKDYFKLYPMNFKNLTTDQILPYWINYYRELKQPIPQGELGSHPQQLLRQKELFKTILTLK
;
A
#
# COMPACT_ATOMS: atom_id res chain seq x y z
N MET A 1 -13.99 5.54 12.30
CA MET A 1 -12.52 5.41 12.25
C MET A 1 -12.00 5.20 13.66
N GLN A 2 -11.08 4.27 13.81
CA GLN A 2 -10.50 3.84 15.09
C GLN A 2 -9.00 3.58 14.91
N ILE A 3 -8.23 3.80 15.98
CA ILE A 3 -6.78 3.59 15.97
C ILE A 3 -6.45 2.19 15.44
N GLY A 4 -5.51 2.10 14.50
CA GLY A 4 -5.12 0.86 13.83
C GLY A 4 -5.91 0.55 12.56
N ASP A 5 -6.87 1.39 12.18
CA ASP A 5 -7.54 1.29 10.88
C ASP A 5 -6.52 1.52 9.75
N ILE A 6 -6.59 0.67 8.73
CA ILE A 6 -5.85 0.82 7.48
C ILE A 6 -6.77 1.53 6.50
N ILE A 7 -6.31 2.65 5.94
CA ILE A 7 -7.08 3.45 5.00
C ILE A 7 -6.47 3.29 3.61
N PHE A 8 -7.23 2.70 2.70
CA PHE A 8 -6.89 2.50 1.31
C PHE A 8 -7.48 3.62 0.46
N GLN A 9 -6.72 4.11 -0.52
CA GLN A 9 -7.12 5.25 -1.35
C GLN A 9 -7.14 4.91 -2.84
N SER A 10 -8.22 5.34 -3.50
CA SER A 10 -8.18 5.71 -4.91
C SER A 10 -7.82 7.18 -4.98
N GLN A 11 -6.56 7.51 -5.27
CA GLN A 11 -6.08 8.90 -5.23
C GLN A 11 -6.65 9.75 -6.36
N ASN A 12 -6.88 11.05 -6.10
CA ASN A 12 -7.35 12.01 -7.11
C ASN A 12 -6.32 12.26 -8.22
N GLU A 13 -5.04 12.01 -7.94
CA GLU A 13 -3.96 12.28 -8.86
C GLU A 13 -3.94 11.26 -10.01
N GLU A 14 -4.30 11.70 -11.21
CA GLU A 14 -4.12 10.95 -12.45
C GLU A 14 -2.65 10.98 -12.93
N SER A 15 -1.75 10.38 -12.16
CA SER A 15 -0.37 10.17 -12.60
C SER A 15 -0.22 8.87 -13.38
N GLU A 16 0.69 8.82 -14.35
CA GLU A 16 1.05 7.59 -15.05
C GLU A 16 1.56 6.50 -14.08
N PHE A 17 2.15 6.93 -12.95
CA PHE A 17 2.51 6.05 -11.85
C PHE A 17 1.28 5.37 -11.25
N ASN A 18 0.27 6.15 -10.82
CA ASN A 18 -0.94 5.62 -10.22
C ASN A 18 -1.70 4.71 -11.18
N LYS A 19 -1.76 5.08 -12.47
CA LYS A 19 -2.32 4.22 -13.53
C LYS A 19 -1.56 2.90 -13.64
N ALA A 20 -0.23 2.92 -13.66
CA ALA A 20 0.57 1.70 -13.75
C ALA A 20 0.38 0.80 -12.51
N ILE A 21 0.31 1.39 -11.32
CA ILE A 21 0.02 0.69 -10.06
C ILE A 21 -1.37 0.01 -10.12
N THR A 22 -2.42 0.72 -10.52
CA THR A 22 -3.77 0.13 -10.59
C THR A 22 -3.86 -0.99 -11.62
N HIS A 23 -3.20 -0.87 -12.77
CA HIS A 23 -3.12 -1.93 -13.78
C HIS A 23 -2.34 -3.15 -13.30
N SER A 24 -1.26 -2.93 -12.53
CA SER A 24 -0.45 -3.99 -11.92
C SER A 24 -1.21 -4.84 -10.89
N GLY A 25 -2.22 -4.27 -10.20
CA GLY A 25 -3.00 -4.94 -9.16
C GLY A 25 -4.37 -5.51 -9.59
N SER A 26 -4.88 -5.12 -10.76
CA SER A 26 -6.27 -5.40 -11.16
C SER A 26 -6.45 -6.83 -11.68
N LEU A 27 -7.20 -7.68 -10.97
CA LEU A 27 -7.80 -8.88 -11.57
C LEU A 27 -9.08 -8.49 -12.33
N PRO A 28 -9.43 -9.15 -13.45
CA PRO A 28 -10.67 -8.93 -14.17
C PRO A 28 -11.86 -9.46 -13.35
N SER A 29 -12.31 -8.74 -12.32
CA SER A 29 -13.56 -9.01 -11.61
C SER A 29 -14.17 -7.75 -10.98
N SER A 30 -15.37 -7.41 -11.46
CA SER A 30 -16.59 -6.81 -10.86
C SER A 30 -16.63 -5.94 -9.58
N ASN A 31 -15.52 -5.50 -8.97
CA ASN A 31 -15.58 -4.57 -7.83
C ASN A 31 -14.76 -3.30 -8.11
N ASP A 32 -15.44 -2.32 -8.70
CA ASP A 32 -14.83 -1.17 -9.39
C ASP A 32 -13.90 -0.34 -8.51
N ILE A 33 -14.21 -0.16 -7.22
CA ILE A 33 -13.42 0.70 -6.32
C ILE A 33 -12.11 0.03 -5.91
N ILE A 34 -12.09 -1.29 -5.66
CA ILE A 34 -10.89 -2.01 -5.22
C ILE A 34 -9.81 -1.95 -6.31
N ASN A 35 -10.22 -2.05 -7.58
CA ASN A 35 -9.31 -1.99 -8.73
C ASN A 35 -8.69 -0.60 -8.94
N GLN A 36 -9.25 0.44 -8.32
CA GLN A 36 -8.76 1.81 -8.37
C GLN A 36 -7.83 2.16 -7.21
N ILE A 37 -7.70 1.28 -6.19
CA ILE A 37 -6.84 1.56 -5.05
C ILE A 37 -5.38 1.59 -5.51
N SER A 38 -4.71 2.73 -5.29
CA SER A 38 -3.31 2.96 -5.62
C SER A 38 -2.43 3.18 -4.39
N HIS A 39 -3.03 3.52 -3.25
CA HIS A 39 -2.29 3.95 -2.06
C HIS A 39 -2.90 3.50 -0.74
N VAL A 40 -2.12 3.55 0.34
CA VAL A 40 -2.55 3.09 1.67
C VAL A 40 -1.78 3.78 2.80
N GLY A 41 -2.47 4.04 3.92
CA GLY A 41 -1.90 4.56 5.16
C GLY A 41 -2.49 3.90 6.41
N LEU A 42 -1.84 4.11 7.56
CA LEU A 42 -2.27 3.59 8.87
C LEU A 42 -2.73 4.75 9.76
N TYR A 43 -3.99 4.71 10.22
CA TYR A 43 -4.50 5.68 11.17
C TYR A 43 -3.99 5.37 12.58
N ILE A 44 -3.26 6.33 13.17
CA ILE A 44 -2.58 6.15 14.47
C ILE A 44 -3.33 6.84 15.63
N GLY A 45 -4.51 7.40 15.38
CA GLY A 45 -5.25 8.19 16.36
C GLY A 45 -4.92 9.67 16.33
N ASN A 46 -5.64 10.45 17.13
CA ASN A 46 -5.51 11.90 17.24
C ASN A 46 -5.54 12.61 15.87
N ASP A 47 -6.40 12.15 14.96
CA ASP A 47 -6.52 12.67 13.59
C ASP A 47 -5.21 12.64 12.79
N LEU A 48 -4.37 11.62 13.00
CA LEU A 48 -3.09 11.44 12.30
C LEU A 48 -3.02 10.10 11.58
N VAL A 49 -2.40 10.13 10.40
CA VAL A 49 -2.10 8.96 9.56
C VAL A 49 -0.59 8.91 9.30
N ILE A 50 -0.03 7.70 9.31
CA ILE A 50 1.32 7.46 8.81
C ILE A 50 1.24 6.70 7.48
N GLU A 51 2.01 7.17 6.51
CA GLU A 51 2.09 6.63 5.15
C GLU A 51 3.51 6.76 4.60
N ALA A 52 3.80 6.05 3.50
CA ALA A 52 5.03 6.23 2.74
C ALA A 52 4.72 6.83 1.36
N THR A 53 5.26 8.01 1.05
CA THR A 53 5.03 8.74 -0.21
C THR A 53 6.28 8.85 -1.04
N GLN A 54 6.16 8.89 -2.38
CA GLN A 54 7.31 9.00 -3.28
C GLN A 54 8.18 10.22 -3.00
N LYS A 55 7.56 11.35 -2.60
CA LYS A 55 8.26 12.62 -2.40
C LYS A 55 8.89 12.78 -1.02
N HIS A 56 8.24 12.26 0.02
CA HIS A 56 8.62 12.55 1.41
C HIS A 56 9.05 11.33 2.21
N GLY A 57 8.99 10.12 1.64
CA GLY A 57 9.23 8.89 2.39
C GLY A 57 8.12 8.64 3.41
N VAL A 58 8.48 8.04 4.54
CA VAL A 58 7.55 7.72 5.63
C VAL A 58 7.25 8.98 6.44
N ILE A 59 6.03 9.48 6.33
CA ILE A 59 5.59 10.72 6.99
C ILE A 59 4.36 10.49 7.85
N LYS A 60 4.16 11.42 8.79
CA LYS A 60 2.94 11.58 9.56
C LYS A 60 2.22 12.83 9.09
N GLN A 61 0.92 12.73 8.82
CA GLN A 61 0.13 13.88 8.37
C GLN A 61 -1.29 13.88 8.98
N PRO A 62 -2.00 15.02 8.90
CA PRO A 62 -3.40 15.10 9.31
C PRO A 62 -4.29 14.15 8.50
N LEU A 63 -5.18 13.46 9.20
CA LEU A 63 -6.16 12.55 8.63
C LEU A 63 -7.02 13.24 7.57
N LYS A 64 -7.47 14.48 7.82
CA LYS A 64 -8.26 15.24 6.85
C LYS A 64 -7.51 15.42 5.52
N SER A 65 -6.24 15.84 5.59
CA SER A 65 -5.40 16.03 4.41
C SER A 65 -5.19 14.73 3.64
N PHE A 66 -5.00 13.61 4.35
CA PHE A 66 -4.93 12.28 3.74
C PHE A 66 -6.26 11.95 3.05
N LEU A 67 -7.40 12.02 3.73
CA LEU A 67 -8.70 11.67 3.13
C LEU A 67 -9.05 12.53 1.89
N ASP A 68 -8.76 13.84 1.95
CA ASP A 68 -9.05 14.79 0.86
C ASP A 68 -8.18 14.55 -0.39
N SER A 69 -7.08 13.80 -0.30
CA SER A 69 -6.22 13.47 -1.45
C SER A 69 -6.78 12.35 -2.33
N ALA A 70 -7.92 11.77 -1.95
CA ALA A 70 -8.51 10.61 -2.62
C ALA A 70 -9.93 10.90 -3.13
N GLN A 71 -10.27 10.25 -4.25
CA GLN A 71 -11.63 10.21 -4.77
C GLN A 71 -12.50 9.28 -3.92
N TYR A 72 -11.93 8.17 -3.48
CA TYR A 72 -12.57 7.20 -2.60
C TYR A 72 -11.59 6.73 -1.53
N ASN A 73 -12.08 6.63 -0.30
CA ASN A 73 -11.35 6.05 0.82
C ASN A 73 -12.06 4.77 1.27
N VAL A 74 -11.32 3.67 1.42
CA VAL A 74 -11.83 2.42 2.00
C VAL A 74 -11.10 2.18 3.31
N VAL A 75 -11.84 2.14 4.41
CA VAL A 75 -11.33 1.90 5.75
C VAL A 75 -11.51 0.43 6.09
N ALA A 76 -10.41 -0.26 6.41
CA ALA A 76 -10.41 -1.63 6.86
C ALA A 76 -9.91 -1.73 8.29
N THR A 77 -10.68 -2.43 9.12
CA THR A 77 -10.42 -2.56 10.56
C THR A 77 -9.97 -3.97 10.89
N ILE A 78 -8.86 -4.11 11.61
CA ILE A 78 -8.40 -5.39 12.15
C ILE A 78 -9.01 -5.61 13.55
N GLY A 79 -9.45 -6.84 13.84
CA GLY A 79 -10.06 -7.18 15.13
C GLY A 79 -9.05 -7.48 16.25
N ASN A 80 -7.81 -7.85 15.89
CA ASN A 80 -6.78 -8.28 16.84
C ASN A 80 -6.02 -7.08 17.43
N LYS A 81 -6.28 -6.78 18.71
CA LYS A 81 -5.66 -5.66 19.43
C LYS A 81 -4.14 -5.78 19.59
N THR A 82 -3.62 -6.99 19.78
CA THR A 82 -2.17 -7.22 19.91
C THR A 82 -1.44 -6.87 18.62
N ILE A 83 -1.99 -7.29 17.48
CA ILE A 83 -1.42 -7.00 16.17
C ILE A 83 -1.45 -5.49 15.90
N ILE A 84 -2.56 -4.82 16.20
CA ILE A 84 -2.68 -3.36 16.08
C ILE A 84 -1.63 -2.66 16.94
N LYS A 85 -1.50 -3.02 18.22
CA LYS A 85 -0.52 -2.42 19.12
C LYS A 85 0.90 -2.52 18.56
N ASN A 86 1.26 -3.69 18.03
CA ASN A 86 2.58 -3.92 17.44
C ASN A 86 2.78 -3.11 16.16
N ALA A 87 1.76 -3.00 15.31
CA ALA A 87 1.79 -2.17 14.12
C ALA A 87 2.01 -0.69 14.44
N LEU A 88 1.34 -0.16 15.47
CA LEU A 88 1.50 1.23 15.89
C LEU A 88 2.91 1.55 16.40
N ILE A 89 3.57 0.61 17.08
CA ILE A 89 4.96 0.79 17.52
C ILE A 89 5.88 0.80 16.30
N ARG A 90 5.84 -0.25 15.48
CA ARG A 90 6.74 -0.39 14.33
C ARG A 90 6.61 0.73 13.31
N VAL A 91 5.38 1.19 13.04
CA VAL A 91 5.16 2.24 12.04
C VAL A 91 5.76 3.57 12.49
N GLN A 92 5.78 3.85 13.81
CA GLN A 92 6.38 5.05 14.38
C GLN A 92 7.90 5.03 14.24
N ASP A 93 8.53 3.87 14.45
CA ASP A 93 9.98 3.68 14.26
C ASP A 93 10.42 3.88 12.80
N CYS A 94 9.48 3.82 11.86
CA CYS A 94 9.76 4.02 10.44
C CYS A 94 9.73 5.49 9.99
N LEU A 95 9.27 6.43 10.83
CA LEU A 95 9.15 7.83 10.44
C LEU A 95 10.49 8.43 9.98
N GLY A 96 10.45 9.14 8.85
CA GLY A 96 11.64 9.75 8.24
C GLY A 96 12.46 8.82 7.35
N LEU A 97 12.13 7.52 7.28
CA LEU A 97 12.76 6.61 6.31
C LEU A 97 12.37 7.00 4.87
N PRO A 98 13.27 6.78 3.89
CA PRO A 98 13.01 7.17 2.50
C PRO A 98 11.90 6.32 1.86
N TYR A 99 11.44 6.74 0.69
CA TYR A 99 10.57 5.91 -0.14
C TYR A 99 11.38 4.85 -0.88
N ASN A 100 10.89 3.62 -0.88
CA ASN A 100 11.47 2.55 -1.67
C ASN A 100 10.94 2.60 -3.11
N HIS A 101 11.66 3.30 -3.99
CA HIS A 101 11.29 3.44 -5.41
C HIS A 101 11.45 2.15 -6.22
N SER A 102 12.26 1.20 -5.75
CA SER A 102 12.55 -0.04 -6.48
C SER A 102 11.52 -1.15 -6.26
N PHE A 103 10.69 -1.02 -5.21
CA PHE A 103 9.79 -2.05 -4.68
C PHE A 103 10.47 -3.35 -4.25
N ARG A 104 11.80 -3.44 -4.27
CA ARG A 104 12.56 -4.61 -3.84
C ARG A 104 12.61 -4.67 -2.31
N SER A 105 12.64 -5.87 -1.76
CA SER A 105 12.63 -6.08 -0.30
C SER A 105 13.93 -5.66 0.40
N ASP A 106 15.05 -5.64 -0.32
CA ASP A 106 16.39 -5.31 0.17
C ASP A 106 16.75 -3.81 0.03
N ALA A 107 15.90 -3.03 -0.65
CA ALA A 107 16.11 -1.61 -0.80
C ALA A 107 15.81 -0.83 0.49
N LYS A 108 16.47 0.32 0.65
CA LYS A 108 16.24 1.20 1.79
C LYS A 108 14.84 1.82 1.72
N GLY A 109 14.21 1.94 2.89
CA GLY A 109 12.93 2.62 3.03
C GLY A 109 11.74 1.73 2.73
N PHE A 110 10.58 2.35 2.54
CA PHE A 110 9.31 1.65 2.33
C PHE A 110 8.51 2.30 1.21
N TYR A 111 7.83 1.48 0.42
CA TYR A 111 6.65 1.93 -0.33
C TYR A 111 5.39 1.69 0.51
N CYS A 112 4.27 2.31 0.13
CA CYS A 112 3.08 2.43 1.00
C CYS A 112 2.57 1.10 1.56
N SER A 113 2.36 0.08 0.72
CA SER A 113 1.90 -1.22 1.20
C SER A 113 2.99 -2.04 1.91
N GLN A 114 4.27 -1.83 1.60
CA GLN A 114 5.39 -2.46 2.32
C GLN A 114 5.46 -1.98 3.77
N LEU A 115 5.21 -0.69 4.00
CA LEU A 115 5.13 -0.11 5.33
C LEU A 115 4.04 -0.82 6.16
N ILE A 116 2.87 -1.05 5.55
CA ILE A 116 1.75 -1.75 6.20
C ILE A 116 2.12 -3.21 6.49
N THR A 117 2.67 -3.96 5.52
CA THR A 117 3.04 -5.36 5.77
C THR A 117 4.12 -5.50 6.83
N TYR A 118 5.12 -4.59 6.83
CA TYR A 118 6.16 -4.52 7.85
C TYR A 118 5.57 -4.24 9.24
N ALA A 119 4.73 -3.21 9.35
CA ALA A 119 4.14 -2.81 10.63
C ALA A 119 3.34 -3.97 11.25
N PHE A 120 2.51 -4.63 10.45
CA PHE A 120 1.57 -5.66 10.91
C PHE A 120 2.18 -7.05 11.12
N LYS A 121 3.50 -7.27 10.93
CA LYS A 121 4.14 -8.57 11.24
C LYS A 121 3.76 -9.07 12.64
N TYR A 122 3.71 -10.38 12.84
CA TYR A 122 3.62 -10.95 14.19
C TYR A 122 4.88 -10.62 15.00
N GLU A 123 4.83 -10.77 16.33
CA GLU A 123 6.01 -10.61 17.20
C GLU A 123 7.13 -11.59 16.85
N SER A 124 6.75 -12.77 16.36
CA SER A 124 7.68 -13.77 15.82
C SER A 124 8.40 -13.35 14.54
N GLY A 125 8.07 -12.20 13.95
CA GLY A 125 8.61 -11.70 12.68
C GLY A 125 7.93 -12.24 11.43
N LYS A 126 7.02 -13.22 11.58
CA LYS A 126 6.20 -13.75 10.49
C LYS A 126 5.26 -12.69 9.92
N ASP A 127 4.97 -12.78 8.63
CA ASP A 127 4.04 -11.86 7.98
C ASP A 127 2.59 -12.13 8.41
N TYR A 128 1.86 -11.06 8.73
CA TYR A 128 0.41 -11.11 8.94
C TYR A 128 -0.34 -11.09 7.62
N PHE A 129 0.07 -10.20 6.72
CA PHE A 129 -0.42 -10.15 5.35
C PHE A 129 0.44 -11.06 4.48
N LYS A 130 -0.19 -11.92 3.70
CA LYS A 130 0.51 -12.70 2.68
C LYS A 130 1.17 -11.76 1.67
N LEU A 131 2.44 -12.02 1.34
CA LEU A 131 3.15 -11.39 0.23
C LEU A 131 2.91 -12.18 -1.06
N TYR A 132 3.12 -11.53 -2.21
CA TYR A 132 2.79 -12.09 -3.51
C TYR A 132 3.87 -11.79 -4.54
N PRO A 133 4.02 -12.64 -5.57
CA PRO A 133 4.81 -12.28 -6.75
C PRO A 133 4.27 -10.98 -7.36
N MET A 134 5.10 -9.95 -7.43
CA MET A 134 4.73 -8.67 -8.01
C MET A 134 4.50 -8.82 -9.52
N ASN A 135 3.50 -8.11 -10.04
CA ASN A 135 3.17 -8.11 -11.45
C ASN A 135 3.28 -6.70 -12.04
N PHE A 136 4.16 -6.56 -13.03
CA PHE A 136 4.38 -5.34 -13.82
C PHE A 136 3.88 -5.51 -15.27
N LYS A 137 3.23 -6.64 -15.57
CA LYS A 137 2.66 -6.95 -16.88
C LYS A 137 1.21 -6.52 -16.98
N ASN A 138 0.81 -6.16 -18.20
CA ASN A 138 -0.58 -6.12 -18.61
C ASN A 138 -1.14 -7.56 -18.63
N LEU A 139 -2.24 -7.80 -17.93
CA LEU A 139 -2.81 -9.15 -17.81
C LEU A 139 -3.44 -9.68 -19.11
N THR A 140 -3.79 -8.80 -20.04
CA THR A 140 -4.36 -9.20 -21.34
C THR A 140 -3.28 -9.55 -22.34
N THR A 141 -2.19 -8.77 -22.40
CA THR A 141 -1.13 -8.97 -23.39
C THR A 141 0.06 -9.79 -22.87
N ASP A 142 0.14 -10.02 -21.56
CA ASP A 142 1.29 -10.62 -20.85
C ASP A 142 2.64 -9.89 -21.07
N GLN A 143 2.59 -8.64 -21.55
CA GLN A 143 3.76 -7.78 -21.73
C GLN A 143 3.93 -6.82 -20.57
N ILE A 144 5.19 -6.49 -20.22
CA ILE A 144 5.49 -5.43 -19.25
C ILE A 144 4.89 -4.11 -19.72
N LEU A 145 4.22 -3.40 -18.81
CA LEU A 145 3.65 -2.09 -19.12
C LEU A 145 4.77 -1.11 -19.53
N PRO A 146 4.61 -0.33 -20.63
CA PRO A 146 5.64 0.59 -21.10
C PRO A 146 6.14 1.58 -20.03
N TYR A 147 5.25 2.01 -19.14
CA TYR A 147 5.59 2.83 -17.99
C TYR A 147 6.72 2.21 -17.14
N TRP A 148 6.59 0.94 -16.77
CA TRP A 148 7.58 0.25 -15.94
C TRP A 148 8.91 0.04 -16.67
N ILE A 149 8.88 -0.16 -17.99
CA ILE A 149 10.12 -0.23 -18.79
C ILE A 149 10.90 1.07 -18.70
N ASN A 150 10.24 2.22 -18.83
CA ASN A 150 10.87 3.54 -18.72
C ASN A 150 11.35 3.80 -17.28
N TYR A 151 10.47 3.58 -16.30
CA TYR A 151 10.74 3.80 -14.88
C TYR A 151 11.98 3.04 -14.40
N TYR A 152 12.08 1.74 -14.70
CA TYR A 152 13.20 0.92 -14.26
C TYR A 152 14.50 1.20 -15.04
N ARG A 153 14.40 1.68 -16.29
CA ARG A 153 15.56 2.18 -17.04
C ARG A 153 16.17 3.40 -16.36
N GLU A 154 15.34 4.34 -15.91
CA GLU A 154 15.79 5.54 -15.18
C GLU A 154 16.39 5.18 -13.81
N LEU A 155 15.79 4.23 -13.10
CA LEU A 155 16.34 3.70 -11.86
C LEU A 155 17.63 2.91 -12.04
N LYS A 156 17.99 2.53 -13.28
CA LYS A 156 19.14 1.66 -13.60
C LYS A 156 19.08 0.33 -12.83
N GLN A 157 17.89 -0.25 -12.72
CA GLN A 157 17.62 -1.49 -12.00
C GLN A 157 16.72 -2.41 -12.82
N PRO A 158 16.80 -3.74 -12.63
CA PRO A 158 15.87 -4.67 -13.25
C PRO A 158 14.46 -4.52 -12.66
N ILE A 159 13.44 -4.72 -13.49
CA ILE A 159 12.06 -4.82 -13.03
C ILE A 159 11.93 -6.08 -12.15
N PRO A 160 11.44 -5.98 -10.90
CA PRO A 160 11.33 -7.10 -9.97
C PRO A 160 10.06 -7.93 -10.26
N GLN A 161 9.85 -8.29 -11.53
CA GLN A 161 8.73 -9.13 -11.96
C GLN A 161 8.82 -10.51 -11.29
N GLY A 162 7.76 -10.90 -10.61
CA GLY A 162 7.67 -12.19 -9.93
C GLY A 162 8.37 -12.25 -8.56
N GLU A 163 9.10 -11.21 -8.16
CA GLU A 163 9.65 -11.15 -6.80
C GLU A 163 8.54 -10.94 -5.77
N LEU A 164 8.74 -11.46 -4.55
CA LEU A 164 7.76 -11.29 -3.48
C LEU A 164 7.71 -9.83 -3.03
N GLY A 165 6.50 -9.26 -3.03
CA GLY A 165 6.20 -7.93 -2.57
C GLY A 165 4.77 -7.81 -2.09
N SER A 166 4.27 -6.58 -2.06
CA SER A 166 2.93 -6.24 -1.58
C SER A 166 2.29 -5.18 -2.49
N HIS A 167 0.96 -5.13 -2.47
CA HIS A 167 0.20 -4.13 -3.22
C HIS A 167 -1.03 -3.72 -2.42
N PRO A 168 -1.42 -2.43 -2.36
CA PRO A 168 -2.60 -1.99 -1.61
C PRO A 168 -3.86 -2.79 -1.93
N GLN A 169 -4.11 -3.04 -3.22
CA GLN A 169 -5.25 -3.86 -3.67
C GLN A 169 -5.20 -5.30 -3.16
N GLN A 170 -4.01 -5.92 -3.16
CA GLN A 170 -3.87 -7.30 -2.71
C GLN A 170 -4.06 -7.42 -1.20
N LEU A 171 -3.56 -6.44 -0.43
CA LEU A 171 -3.82 -6.36 1.01
C LEU A 171 -5.33 -6.29 1.28
N LEU A 172 -6.05 -5.40 0.61
CA LEU A 172 -7.50 -5.24 0.79
C LEU A 172 -8.32 -6.48 0.35
N ARG A 173 -7.78 -7.31 -0.56
CA ARG A 173 -8.41 -8.57 -0.99
C ARG A 173 -8.31 -9.70 0.05
N GLN A 174 -7.41 -9.62 1.04
CA GLN A 174 -7.35 -10.55 2.18
C GLN A 174 -8.46 -10.23 3.19
N LYS A 175 -9.72 -10.29 2.74
CA LYS A 175 -10.92 -9.85 3.47
C LYS A 175 -11.10 -10.53 4.81
N GLU A 176 -10.66 -11.78 4.91
CA GLU A 176 -10.67 -12.61 6.12
C GLU A 176 -9.82 -12.04 7.27
N LEU A 177 -8.84 -11.18 6.96
CA LEU A 177 -7.99 -10.54 7.96
C LEU A 177 -8.64 -9.30 8.59
N PHE A 178 -9.76 -8.83 8.03
CA PHE A 178 -10.45 -7.63 8.47
C PHE A 178 -11.78 -7.97 9.15
N LYS A 179 -12.04 -7.29 10.27
CA LYS A 179 -13.33 -7.34 10.96
C LYS A 179 -14.40 -6.58 10.18
N THR A 180 -14.05 -5.42 9.63
CA THR A 180 -14.95 -4.57 8.83
C THR A 180 -14.19 -3.91 7.70
N ILE A 181 -14.87 -3.69 6.57
CA ILE A 181 -14.39 -2.90 5.43
C ILE A 181 -15.51 -1.95 5.05
N LEU A 182 -15.26 -0.65 5.09
CA LEU A 182 -16.25 0.41 4.85
C LEU A 182 -15.70 1.42 3.84
N THR A 183 -16.50 1.76 2.84
CA THR A 183 -16.18 2.87 1.93
C THR A 183 -16.69 4.18 2.56
N LEU A 184 -15.80 5.15 2.72
CA LEU A 184 -16.17 6.53 3.04
C LEU A 184 -16.61 7.22 1.75
N LYS A 185 -17.81 7.80 1.79
CA LYS A 185 -18.30 8.70 0.74
C LYS A 185 -17.93 10.13 1.09
#